data_AF-A0A7S2YKV6-F1
#
_entry.id   AF-A0A7S2YKV6-F1
#
_cell.length_a   1.000
_cell.length_b   1.000
_cell.length_c   1.000
_cell.angle_alpha   90.00
_cell.angle_beta   90.00
_cell.angle_gamma   90.00
#
_symmetry.space_group_name_H-M   'P 1'
#
loop_
_entity.id
_entity.type
_entity.pdbx_description
1 polymer ?
#
loop_
_entity_poly.entity_id
_entity_poly.type
_entity_poly.pdbx_seq_one_letter_code
_entity_poly.pdbx_strand_id
1 'polypeptide(L)'
;EEEESEEDNENLDQEADILWQSGDSGGFECYIAADESEDAADEYNQDDDTELLSVSASNNTLSLVYRDPGTMRFIKYVGSTAPSSRWDIAMEYEVDDNDDEEENESNASVEGPEEVEEG
;
A
#
# COMPACT_ATOMS: atom_id res chain seq x y z
N GLU A 1 29.62 -26.04 4.85
CA GLU A 1 28.46 -26.37 5.71
C GLU A 1 27.63 -25.13 6.06
N GLU A 2 28.04 -24.22 6.94
CA GLU A 2 27.23 -23.00 7.23
C GLU A 2 27.23 -22.00 6.06
N GLU A 3 28.39 -21.66 5.49
CA GLU A 3 28.46 -20.73 4.35
C GLU A 3 27.79 -21.28 3.08
N GLU A 4 27.87 -22.60 2.81
CA GLU A 4 27.13 -23.24 1.71
C GLU A 4 25.62 -23.15 1.90
N SER A 5 25.13 -23.24 3.15
CA SER A 5 23.70 -23.15 3.44
C SER A 5 23.15 -21.72 3.32
N GLU A 6 23.99 -20.71 3.55
CA GLU A 6 23.64 -19.30 3.35
C GLU A 6 23.61 -18.97 1.85
N GLU A 7 24.61 -19.42 1.09
CA GLU A 7 24.64 -19.26 -0.37
C GLU A 7 23.45 -19.93 -1.06
N ASP A 8 23.06 -21.14 -0.65
CA ASP A 8 21.89 -21.83 -1.19
C ASP A 8 20.59 -21.05 -0.91
N ASN A 9 20.47 -20.43 0.26
CA ASN A 9 19.29 -19.67 0.64
C ASN A 9 19.20 -18.33 -0.11
N GLU A 10 20.33 -17.63 -0.28
CA GLU A 10 20.38 -16.41 -1.08
C GLU A 10 20.01 -16.65 -2.55
N ASN A 11 20.38 -17.82 -3.12
CA ASN A 11 19.99 -18.18 -4.49
C ASN A 11 18.48 -18.43 -4.60
N LEU A 12 17.87 -19.12 -3.62
CA LEU A 12 16.42 -19.37 -3.61
C LEU A 12 15.61 -18.08 -3.52
N ASP A 13 16.07 -17.13 -2.70
CA ASP A 13 15.42 -15.82 -2.58
C ASP A 13 15.47 -15.03 -3.90
N GLN A 14 16.61 -15.07 -4.61
CA GLN A 14 16.75 -14.44 -5.93
C GLN A 14 15.82 -15.05 -6.99
N GLU A 15 15.71 -16.38 -7.03
CA GLU A 15 14.79 -17.06 -7.95
C GLU A 15 13.32 -16.72 -7.65
N ALA A 16 12.95 -16.67 -6.37
CA ALA A 16 11.61 -16.28 -5.95
C ALA A 16 11.29 -14.83 -6.36
N ASP A 17 12.23 -13.90 -6.18
CA ASP A 17 12.07 -12.50 -6.59
C ASP A 17 11.87 -12.39 -8.11
N ILE A 18 12.64 -13.12 -8.91
CA ILE A 18 12.47 -13.15 -10.37
C ILE A 18 11.07 -13.63 -10.74
N LEU A 19 10.56 -14.65 -10.06
CA LEU A 19 9.26 -15.26 -10.34
C LEU A 19 8.07 -14.37 -9.91
N TRP A 20 8.23 -13.54 -8.88
CA TRP A 20 7.26 -12.51 -8.53
C TRP A 20 7.31 -11.29 -9.47
N GLN A 21 8.51 -10.91 -9.91
CA GLN A 21 8.71 -9.78 -10.82
C GLN A 21 8.23 -10.08 -12.25
N SER A 22 8.11 -11.35 -12.66
CA SER A 22 7.58 -11.69 -13.99
C SER A 22 6.08 -11.37 -14.13
N GLY A 23 5.34 -11.28 -13.03
CA GLY A 23 3.89 -11.05 -13.02
C GLY A 23 3.04 -12.31 -13.31
N ASP A 24 3.64 -13.38 -13.84
CA ASP A 24 2.94 -14.63 -14.19
C ASP A 24 2.35 -15.34 -12.97
N SER A 25 2.99 -15.18 -11.81
CA SER A 25 2.54 -15.73 -10.54
C SER A 25 1.32 -14.99 -9.97
N GLY A 26 0.93 -13.86 -10.55
CA GLY A 26 -0.05 -12.95 -10.00
C GLY A 26 0.42 -12.36 -8.66
N GLY A 27 -0.51 -12.10 -7.74
CA GLY A 27 -0.19 -11.56 -6.42
C GLY A 27 0.35 -10.13 -6.40
N PHE A 28 0.49 -9.47 -7.55
CA PHE A 28 0.82 -8.05 -7.61
C PHE A 28 -0.39 -7.20 -7.19
N GLU A 29 -0.10 -6.08 -6.57
CA GLU A 29 -1.07 -5.04 -6.24
C GLU A 29 -1.23 -4.11 -7.43
N CYS A 30 -2.45 -3.78 -7.81
CA CYS A 30 -2.71 -2.92 -8.96
C CYS A 30 -3.75 -1.83 -8.62
N TYR A 31 -3.53 -0.64 -9.18
CA TYR A 31 -4.38 0.53 -9.08
C TYR A 31 -4.82 0.95 -10.48
N ILE A 32 -6.12 1.14 -10.66
CA ILE A 32 -6.73 1.57 -11.92
C ILE A 32 -7.42 2.91 -11.75
N ALA A 33 -7.29 3.74 -12.77
CA ALA A 33 -7.91 5.04 -12.81
C ALA A 33 -9.43 4.94 -12.64
N ALA A 34 -10.02 5.96 -12.04
CA ALA A 34 -11.46 6.14 -12.06
C ALA A 34 -11.86 6.54 -13.49
N ASP A 35 -12.14 5.57 -14.37
CA ASP A 35 -12.76 5.87 -15.66
C ASP A 35 -14.28 5.97 -15.49
N GLU A 36 -14.90 6.94 -16.16
CA GLU A 36 -16.35 7.18 -16.13
C GLU A 36 -17.12 6.22 -17.06
N SER A 37 -16.41 5.36 -17.81
CA SER A 37 -17.02 4.38 -18.71
C SER A 37 -17.30 3.05 -17.99
N GLU A 38 -18.56 2.56 -18.07
CA GLU A 38 -19.03 1.34 -17.39
C GLU A 38 -18.35 0.05 -17.89
N ASP A 39 -17.60 0.10 -18.99
CA ASP A 39 -17.00 -1.06 -19.65
C ASP A 39 -15.57 -1.40 -19.16
N ALA A 40 -14.92 -0.51 -18.38
CA ALA A 40 -13.52 -0.69 -17.95
C ALA A 40 -13.33 -1.75 -16.83
N ALA A 41 -14.42 -2.18 -16.17
CA ALA A 41 -14.34 -3.04 -14.99
C ALA A 41 -14.30 -4.55 -15.28
N ASP A 42 -14.70 -4.99 -16.48
CA ASP A 42 -14.95 -6.40 -16.76
C ASP A 42 -13.72 -7.17 -17.28
N GLU A 43 -12.67 -6.49 -17.76
CA GLU A 43 -11.45 -7.15 -18.25
C GLU A 43 -10.18 -6.33 -17.94
N TYR A 44 -9.42 -6.77 -16.94
CA TYR A 44 -8.06 -6.29 -16.71
C TYR A 44 -7.16 -6.72 -17.88
N ASN A 45 -6.83 -5.79 -18.76
CA ASN A 45 -5.88 -6.00 -19.83
C ASN A 45 -4.60 -5.19 -19.56
N GLN A 46 -3.47 -5.89 -19.48
CA GLN A 46 -2.15 -5.30 -19.22
C GLN A 46 -1.69 -4.35 -20.34
N ASP A 47 -2.31 -4.44 -21.51
CA ASP A 47 -2.06 -3.55 -22.65
C ASP A 47 -2.98 -2.32 -22.70
N ASP A 48 -3.89 -2.15 -21.72
CA ASP A 48 -4.84 -1.03 -21.69
C ASP A 48 -4.29 0.15 -20.88
N ASP A 49 -4.44 1.37 -21.38
CA ASP A 49 -3.86 2.60 -20.80
C ASP A 49 -4.54 3.05 -19.48
N THR A 50 -5.37 2.18 -18.88
CA THR A 50 -6.14 2.44 -17.65
C THR A 50 -5.39 2.07 -16.37
N GLU A 51 -4.32 1.29 -16.49
CA GLU A 51 -3.44 0.90 -15.37
C GLU A 51 -2.60 2.10 -14.91
N LEU A 52 -2.78 2.52 -13.65
CA LEU A 52 -1.98 3.60 -13.06
C LEU A 52 -0.68 3.09 -12.43
N LEU A 53 -0.76 1.96 -11.72
CA LEU A 53 0.35 1.40 -10.98
C LEU A 53 0.13 -0.09 -10.74
N SER A 54 1.15 -0.90 -10.99
CA SER A 54 1.25 -2.28 -10.51
C SER A 54 2.55 -2.50 -9.75
N VAL A 55 2.45 -3.18 -8.61
CA VAL A 55 3.55 -3.49 -7.70
C VAL A 55 3.58 -4.98 -7.42
N SER A 56 4.58 -5.67 -7.95
CA SER A 56 4.84 -7.09 -7.65
C SER A 56 5.00 -7.34 -6.16
N ALA A 57 4.68 -8.56 -5.71
CA ALA A 57 4.96 -8.96 -4.34
C ALA A 57 6.47 -8.92 -4.08
N SER A 58 6.86 -8.32 -2.97
CA SER A 58 8.26 -8.22 -2.56
C SER A 58 8.37 -8.19 -1.04
N ASN A 59 9.50 -8.65 -0.52
CA ASN A 59 9.75 -8.67 0.92
C ASN A 59 10.03 -7.25 1.43
N ASN A 60 9.54 -6.94 2.64
CA ASN A 60 9.84 -5.69 3.37
C ASN A 60 9.66 -4.41 2.53
N THR A 61 8.64 -4.40 1.68
CA THR A 61 8.33 -3.27 0.79
C THR A 61 7.11 -2.51 1.31
N LEU A 62 7.21 -1.17 1.38
CA LEU A 62 6.12 -0.28 1.76
C LEU A 62 5.64 0.50 0.54
N SER A 63 4.40 0.27 0.13
CA SER A 63 3.70 1.05 -0.88
C SER A 63 2.79 2.07 -0.22
N LEU A 64 3.01 3.36 -0.50
CA LEU A 64 2.13 4.46 -0.08
C LEU A 64 1.58 5.16 -1.31
N VAL A 65 0.25 5.16 -1.46
CA VAL A 65 -0.44 5.68 -2.64
C VAL A 65 -1.49 6.69 -2.21
N TYR A 66 -1.41 7.91 -2.74
CA TYR A 66 -2.49 8.89 -2.67
C TYR A 66 -3.47 8.60 -3.81
N ARG A 67 -4.73 8.33 -3.48
CA ARG A 67 -5.74 7.87 -4.43
C ARG A 67 -6.80 8.92 -4.65
N ASP A 68 -7.09 9.19 -5.92
CA ASP A 68 -8.24 9.98 -6.29
C ASP A 68 -9.54 9.19 -6.04
N PRO A 69 -10.66 9.86 -5.74
CA PRO A 69 -11.96 9.22 -5.62
C PRO A 69 -12.28 8.34 -6.84
N GLY A 70 -12.73 7.11 -6.60
CA GLY A 70 -13.04 6.13 -7.65
C GLY A 70 -11.85 5.29 -8.12
N THR A 71 -10.62 5.57 -7.67
CA THR A 71 -9.46 4.71 -7.97
C THR A 71 -9.71 3.30 -7.43
N MET A 72 -9.72 2.31 -8.31
CA MET A 72 -9.90 0.91 -7.93
C MET A 72 -8.55 0.31 -7.54
N ARG A 73 -8.55 -0.54 -6.49
CA ARG A 73 -7.38 -1.28 -6.02
C ARG A 73 -7.73 -2.75 -5.89
N PHE A 74 -6.86 -3.63 -6.37
CA PHE A 74 -7.00 -5.07 -6.19
C PHE A 74 -5.63 -5.76 -6.11
N ILE A 75 -5.62 -6.97 -5.54
CA ILE A 75 -4.50 -7.90 -5.62
C ILE A 75 -4.85 -8.96 -6.66
N LYS A 76 -4.00 -9.15 -7.66
CA LYS A 76 -4.21 -10.20 -8.67
C LYS A 76 -4.16 -11.59 -8.00
N TYR A 77 -5.03 -12.51 -8.45
CA TYR A 77 -5.05 -13.89 -7.95
C TYR A 77 -3.65 -14.52 -7.92
N VAL A 78 -3.28 -15.11 -6.78
CA VAL A 78 -2.00 -15.81 -6.59
C VAL A 78 -2.07 -17.20 -7.22
N GLY A 79 -1.25 -17.43 -8.24
CA GLY A 79 -1.20 -18.69 -8.97
C GLY A 79 -0.66 -19.85 -8.13
N SER A 80 -1.01 -21.09 -8.51
CA SER A 80 -0.48 -22.29 -7.84
C SER A 80 1.03 -22.48 -8.02
N THR A 81 1.62 -21.81 -9.00
CA THR A 81 3.05 -21.82 -9.30
C THR A 81 3.82 -20.74 -8.55
N ALA A 82 3.14 -19.88 -7.78
CA ALA A 82 3.80 -18.88 -6.97
C ALA A 82 4.75 -19.55 -5.96
N PRO A 83 5.94 -18.97 -5.70
CA PRO A 83 6.95 -19.59 -4.86
C PRO A 83 6.49 -19.69 -3.39
N SER A 84 5.54 -18.84 -2.97
CA SER A 84 4.94 -18.84 -1.64
C SER A 84 3.59 -18.11 -1.62
N SER A 85 2.96 -18.01 -0.44
CA SER A 85 1.82 -17.13 -0.25
C SER A 85 2.26 -15.67 -0.10
N ARG A 86 1.46 -14.72 -0.60
CA ARG A 86 1.63 -13.29 -0.33
C ARG A 86 1.10 -12.95 1.06
N TRP A 87 1.90 -12.22 1.83
CA TRP A 87 1.53 -11.68 3.14
C TRP A 87 1.83 -10.18 3.14
N ASP A 88 0.82 -9.35 3.44
CA ASP A 88 0.99 -7.91 3.60
C ASP A 88 0.09 -7.37 4.73
N ILE A 89 0.36 -6.12 5.11
CA ILE A 89 -0.48 -5.33 6.00
C ILE A 89 -1.06 -4.20 5.15
N ALA A 90 -2.37 -4.23 4.94
CA ALA A 90 -3.08 -3.18 4.24
C ALA A 90 -3.65 -2.14 5.23
N MET A 91 -3.41 -0.87 4.95
CA MET A 91 -3.96 0.25 5.72
C MET A 91 -4.51 1.29 4.75
N GLU A 92 -5.57 1.97 5.18
CA GLU A 92 -6.20 3.07 4.46
C GLU A 92 -6.42 4.21 5.44
N TYR A 93 -6.11 5.43 5.01
CA TYR A 93 -6.29 6.65 5.80
C TYR A 93 -7.00 7.69 4.93
N GLU A 94 -8.12 8.19 5.42
CA GLU A 94 -8.89 9.26 4.79
C GLU A 94 -8.30 10.61 5.22
N VAL A 95 -7.94 11.44 4.24
CA VAL A 95 -7.42 12.79 4.46
C VAL A 95 -8.61 13.75 4.47
N ASP A 96 -8.69 14.60 5.49
CA ASP A 96 -9.67 15.68 5.52
C ASP A 96 -9.11 16.89 4.77
N ASP A 97 -9.89 17.46 3.85
CA ASP A 97 -9.49 18.62 3.03
C ASP A 97 -9.52 19.95 3.82
N ASN A 98 -9.86 19.92 5.11
CA ASN A 98 -10.07 21.09 5.96
C ASN A 98 -8.79 21.84 6.43
N ASP A 99 -7.67 21.75 5.72
CA ASP A 99 -6.40 22.38 6.11
C ASP A 99 -6.31 23.91 5.83
N ASP A 100 -7.44 24.59 5.58
CA ASP A 100 -7.48 26.01 5.17
C ASP A 100 -8.24 26.97 6.12
N GLU A 101 -8.47 26.66 7.42
CA GLU A 101 -9.12 27.62 8.36
C GLU A 101 -8.59 27.69 9.81
N GLU A 102 -7.30 27.45 10.10
CA GLU A 102 -6.74 27.71 11.46
C GLU A 102 -5.46 28.57 11.42
N GLU A 103 -5.55 29.76 10.80
CA GLU A 103 -4.78 30.93 11.25
C GLU A 103 -5.71 31.86 12.07
N ASN A 104 -5.88 31.60 13.36
CA ASN A 104 -6.24 32.68 14.29
C ASN A 104 -5.67 32.46 15.69
N GLU A 105 -4.65 33.26 16.00
CA GLU A 105 -4.10 33.43 17.33
C GLU A 105 -5.20 33.80 18.34
N SER A 106 -5.39 32.98 19.37
CA SER A 106 -5.87 33.48 20.66
C SER A 106 -5.08 32.86 21.80
N ASN A 107 -4.03 33.59 22.14
CA ASN A 107 -3.35 33.54 23.42
C ASN A 107 -4.36 33.80 24.56
N ALA A 108 -4.83 32.75 25.22
CA ALA A 108 -5.58 32.84 26.47
C ALA A 108 -4.75 32.23 27.60
N SER A 109 -4.15 33.15 28.35
CA SER A 109 -3.50 33.06 29.65
C SER A 109 -3.66 31.76 30.44
N VAL A 110 -2.51 31.28 30.93
CA VAL A 110 -2.42 30.32 32.02
C VAL A 110 -3.22 30.84 33.24
N GLU A 111 -4.23 30.08 33.68
CA GLU A 111 -4.76 30.21 35.04
C GLU A 111 -4.37 28.94 35.79
N GLY A 112 -3.49 29.10 36.78
CA GLY A 112 -3.05 28.02 37.66
C GLY A 112 -4.19 27.51 38.54
N PRO A 113 -4.09 26.29 39.09
CA PRO A 113 -5.12 25.76 39.97
C PRO A 113 -5.19 26.58 41.27
N GLU A 114 -6.39 27.05 41.63
CA GLU A 114 -6.67 27.67 42.92
C GLU A 114 -6.41 26.68 44.06
N GLU A 115 -5.61 27.10 45.05
CA GLU A 115 -5.48 26.41 46.32
C GLU A 115 -6.80 26.52 47.10
N VAL A 116 -7.43 25.38 47.37
CA VAL A 116 -8.53 25.28 48.34
C VAL A 116 -7.96 25.32 49.76
N GLU A 117 -8.21 26.42 50.48
CA GLU A 117 -8.05 26.47 51.94
C GLU A 117 -9.10 25.56 52.59
N GLU A 118 -8.65 24.47 53.21
CA GLU A 118 -9.44 23.75 54.23
C GLU A 118 -9.28 24.48 55.59
N GLY A 119 -10.42 24.69 56.26
CA GLY A 119 -10.49 25.25 57.60
C GLY A 119 -10.14 24.29 58.73
#